data_AF-A0A4C1V5Y7-F1
#
_entry.id   AF-A0A4C1V5Y7-F1
#
_cell.length_a   1.000
_cell.length_b   1.000
_cell.length_c   1.000
_cell.angle_alpha   90.00
_cell.angle_beta   90.00
_cell.angle_gamma   90.00
#
_symmetry.space_group_name_H-M   'P 1'
#
loop_
_entity.id
_entity.type
_entity.pdbx_description
1 polymer ?
#
loop_
_entity_poly.entity_id
_entity_poly.type
_entity_poly.pdbx_seq_one_letter_code
_entity_poly.pdbx_strand_id
1 'polypeptide(L)'
;MTRCNNLQLRRVPNSIKVYLLSYFGLYIPDRARICQLHLQNTSLEEFPEITAHQHTDFNVDSFVDMVNMYTRALESRSRLDLENINEVSEDDLRYWTGLNHSQFEQLFQQVPSLHRQSVTPRTDLGVYLCKIRTGEPNTRLCTTFGLAETTLRRKLHLARECLLADFVPVHIGLDHITRTEVISRNRILPNYIFGSNASSKPLIICDGTYLFVEKSSNFLFQRVSYSLHKYRNLIKPFLIVCADGHILDVIGPYAATTTDAAIMKQILQNHDQPIEDNPFHYFFEEGDILILDRGFRDAIVSLEEHGYVAYLPPSKQRNETQLTTEETNKSRLITMCRWVVETVNGKFKNSFKIFRDKMFKNTLTKTFTDFKIAAALINCFQKPYEDSRYTDDFIASINRNIHKTNLLAAYVLENNLNRQRASFIRLDAHNPEVSDFPELTYEDLIKFAIGTYHLKIARSYCSEHTKRTGVYEIEYLPKKPNKWGFKLHVLCDLMGHAHKFKVYYSGQLNSEKLPDEPDLGATGNVVVRLLRGVPKRQNHIIFFDNFCTSLPLVVSLAKAGIHSGNCATKQDTK
;
A
#
# COMPACT_ATOMS: atom_id res chain seq x y z
N MET A 1 -5.77 19.26 15.48
CA MET A 1 -6.01 17.80 15.59
C MET A 1 -6.25 17.42 17.05
N THR A 2 -7.50 17.34 17.49
CA THR A 2 -7.88 17.11 18.90
C THR A 2 -7.99 15.64 19.31
N ARG A 3 -7.64 14.68 18.46
CA ARG A 3 -7.75 13.24 18.75
C ARG A 3 -6.48 12.46 18.40
N CYS A 4 -5.32 12.98 18.80
CA CYS A 4 -4.08 12.20 18.77
C CYS A 4 -3.88 11.55 20.15
N ASN A 5 -4.00 10.21 20.22
CA ASN A 5 -3.78 9.44 21.46
C ASN A 5 -2.29 9.15 21.72
N ASN A 6 -1.37 9.80 21.00
CA ASN A 6 0.06 9.60 21.19
C ASN A 6 0.54 10.50 22.35
N LEU A 7 1.08 9.86 23.40
CA LEU A 7 1.58 10.55 24.60
C LEU A 7 2.82 11.41 24.32
N GLN A 8 3.58 11.10 23.26
CA GLN A 8 4.77 11.86 22.88
C GLN A 8 4.44 12.93 21.84
N LEU A 9 4.14 14.14 22.34
CA LEU A 9 3.89 15.33 21.52
C LEU A 9 5.10 16.27 21.56
N ARG A 10 5.64 16.59 20.37
CA ARG A 10 6.74 17.54 20.17
C ARG A 10 6.17 18.88 19.71
N ARG A 11 6.91 19.97 19.95
CA ARG A 11 6.53 21.27 19.37
C ARG A 11 6.55 21.18 17.85
N VAL A 12 5.61 21.85 17.20
CA VAL A 12 5.63 21.95 15.73
C VAL A 12 6.89 22.72 15.31
N PRO A 13 7.72 22.20 14.39
CA PRO A 13 8.92 22.88 13.91
C PRO A 13 8.60 24.27 13.35
N ASN A 14 9.43 25.27 13.67
CA ASN A 14 9.23 26.65 13.22
C ASN A 14 9.23 26.77 11.69
N SER A 15 10.04 25.95 11.00
CA SER A 15 10.07 25.83 9.54
C SER A 15 8.69 25.50 8.95
N ILE A 16 7.93 24.60 9.58
CA ILE A 16 6.58 24.22 9.16
C ILE A 16 5.57 25.32 9.48
N LYS A 17 5.66 25.94 10.66
CA LYS A 17 4.78 27.05 11.04
C LYS A 17 4.91 28.22 10.04
N VAL A 18 6.14 28.59 9.67
CA VAL A 18 6.43 29.65 8.68
C VAL A 18 5.91 29.26 7.29
N TYR A 19 6.09 28.01 6.87
CA TYR A 19 5.59 27.51 5.58
C TYR A 19 4.06 27.61 5.49
N LEU A 20 3.33 27.10 6.50
CA LEU A 20 1.87 27.14 6.52
C LEU A 20 1.31 28.56 6.58
N LEU A 21 1.96 29.45 7.33
CA LEU A 21 1.58 30.86 7.37
C LEU A 21 1.81 31.56 6.02
N SER A 22 2.94 31.29 5.36
CA SER A 22 3.32 31.97 4.12
C SER A 22 2.55 31.51 2.89
N TYR A 23 2.28 30.20 2.76
CA TYR A 23 1.66 29.63 1.56
C TYR A 23 0.16 29.38 1.71
N PHE A 24 -0.33 29.17 2.94
CA PHE A 24 -1.72 28.82 3.19
C PHE A 24 -2.44 29.83 4.10
N GLY A 25 -1.75 30.85 4.61
CA GLY A 25 -2.33 31.83 5.54
C GLY A 25 -2.74 31.22 6.89
N LEU A 26 -2.16 30.08 7.27
CA LEU A 26 -2.52 29.36 8.49
C LEU A 26 -1.49 29.62 9.60
N TYR A 27 -1.92 30.30 10.65
CA TYR A 27 -1.12 30.50 11.86
C TYR A 27 -1.20 29.29 12.79
N ILE A 28 -0.03 28.82 13.22
CA ILE A 28 0.11 27.79 14.25
C ILE A 28 0.80 28.42 15.47
N PRO A 29 0.13 28.49 16.64
CA PRO A 29 0.71 29.07 17.85
C PRO A 29 2.02 28.40 18.30
N ASP A 30 2.92 29.16 18.95
CA ASP A 30 4.24 28.64 19.34
C ASP A 30 4.18 27.35 20.17
N ARG A 31 3.19 27.25 21.07
CA ARG A 31 2.98 26.12 21.97
C ARG A 31 2.29 24.92 21.32
N ALA A 32 1.92 25.01 20.04
CA ALA A 32 1.28 23.92 19.33
C ALA A 32 2.20 22.69 19.28
N ARG A 33 1.60 21.51 19.51
CA ARG A 33 2.33 20.25 19.50
C ARG A 33 1.72 19.25 18.54
N ILE A 34 2.56 18.40 17.97
CA ILE A 34 2.21 17.35 17.03
C ILE A 34 2.99 16.08 17.38
N CYS A 35 2.41 14.91 17.14
CA CYS A 35 3.14 13.65 17.30
C CYS A 35 4.00 13.36 16.06
N GLN A 36 5.07 12.60 16.25
CA GLN A 36 6.00 12.23 15.17
C GLN A 36 5.29 11.56 13.99
N LEU A 37 4.28 10.74 14.28
CA LEU A 37 3.57 9.94 13.28
C LEU A 37 2.75 10.82 12.33
N HIS A 38 2.07 11.84 12.86
CA HIS A 38 1.35 12.83 12.04
C HIS A 38 2.30 13.76 11.29
N LEU A 39 3.41 14.16 11.91
CA LEU A 39 4.44 14.98 11.25
C LEU A 39 5.05 14.29 10.03
N GLN A 40 5.21 12.96 10.07
CA GLN A 40 5.84 12.18 9.00
C GLN A 40 4.86 11.74 7.90
N ASN A 41 3.59 11.51 8.24
CA ASN A 41 2.61 10.92 7.32
C ASN A 41 1.66 11.91 6.67
N THR A 42 1.43 13.10 7.26
CA THR A 42 0.55 14.12 6.69
C THR A 42 1.30 14.90 5.60
N SER A 43 0.72 14.98 4.40
CA SER A 43 1.22 15.91 3.39
C SER A 43 0.96 17.34 3.87
N LEU A 44 1.90 18.27 3.68
CA LEU A 44 1.68 19.67 4.06
C LEU A 44 0.47 20.29 3.32
N GLU A 45 0.11 19.73 2.17
CA GLU A 45 -1.07 20.08 1.35
C GLU A 45 -2.39 19.54 1.92
N GLU A 46 -2.36 18.58 2.84
CA GLU A 46 -3.56 18.03 3.50
C GLU A 46 -3.94 18.85 4.76
N PHE A 47 -3.05 19.70 5.27
CA PHE A 47 -3.33 20.56 6.43
C PHE A 47 -4.57 21.47 6.26
N PRO A 48 -4.85 22.05 5.06
CA PRO A 48 -6.07 22.81 4.80
C PRO A 48 -7.37 21.98 4.80
N GLU A 49 -7.31 20.68 4.56
CA GLU A 49 -8.52 19.81 4.57
C GLU A 49 -8.93 19.42 6.00
N ILE A 50 -8.09 19.69 7.01
CA ILE A 50 -8.35 19.42 8.44
C ILE A 50 -9.01 20.65 9.11
N THR A 51 -9.87 21.34 8.37
CA THR A 51 -10.47 22.65 8.69
C THR A 51 -11.64 22.62 9.67
N ALA A 52 -11.86 21.51 10.39
CA ALA A 52 -12.99 21.41 11.31
C ALA A 52 -12.89 22.36 12.54
N HIS A 53 -11.71 22.92 12.84
CA HIS A 53 -11.45 23.72 14.05
C HIS A 53 -10.54 24.93 13.78
N GLN A 54 -10.84 25.74 12.76
CA GLN A 54 -10.21 27.05 12.62
C GLN A 54 -10.73 27.98 13.72
N HIS A 55 -9.83 28.46 14.57
CA HIS A 55 -10.11 29.56 15.49
C HIS A 55 -9.80 30.87 14.77
N THR A 56 -10.78 31.78 14.70
CA THR A 56 -10.66 33.08 14.01
C THR A 56 -10.22 34.20 14.95
N ASP A 57 -10.02 33.91 16.24
CA ASP A 57 -9.66 34.92 17.24
C ASP A 57 -8.14 35.08 17.31
N PHE A 58 -7.66 36.24 16.84
CA PHE A 58 -6.27 36.66 16.94
C PHE A 58 -6.14 37.77 17.98
N ASN A 59 -5.14 37.66 18.86
CA ASN A 59 -4.76 38.72 19.78
C ASN A 59 -3.46 39.41 19.36
N VAL A 60 -3.11 40.51 20.02
CA VAL A 60 -1.87 41.26 19.75
C VAL A 60 -0.64 40.35 19.88
N ASP A 61 -0.62 39.45 20.87
CA ASP A 61 0.48 38.49 21.06
C ASP A 61 0.65 37.54 19.87
N SER A 62 -0.45 37.12 19.23
CA SER A 62 -0.43 36.27 18.03
C SER A 62 0.19 37.01 16.84
N PHE A 63 -0.11 38.31 16.70
CA PHE A 63 0.49 39.13 15.65
C PHE A 63 1.98 39.37 15.92
N VAL A 64 2.36 39.67 17.16
CA VAL A 64 3.77 39.80 17.57
C VAL A 64 4.52 38.48 17.34
N ASP A 65 3.91 37.33 17.63
CA ASP A 65 4.51 36.02 17.37
C ASP A 65 4.69 35.77 15.86
N MET A 66 3.69 36.10 15.03
CA MET A 66 3.81 36.00 13.57
C MET A 66 4.92 36.90 13.01
N VAL A 67 4.99 38.15 13.45
CA VAL A 67 6.06 39.08 13.04
C VAL A 67 7.41 38.56 13.50
N ASN A 68 7.55 38.12 14.75
CA ASN A 68 8.78 37.54 15.27
C ASN A 68 9.17 36.25 14.52
N MET A 69 8.22 35.42 14.13
CA MET A 69 8.47 34.25 13.30
C MET A 69 9.03 34.63 11.93
N TYR A 70 8.46 35.64 11.27
CA TYR A 70 8.98 36.15 10.01
C TYR A 70 10.33 36.84 10.16
N THR A 71 10.50 37.68 11.17
CA THR A 71 11.77 38.34 11.48
C THR A 71 12.86 37.30 11.74
N ARG A 72 12.61 36.28 12.58
CA ARG A 72 13.53 35.15 12.76
C ARG A 72 13.78 34.41 11.46
N ALA A 73 12.77 34.18 10.63
CA ALA A 73 12.93 33.51 9.33
C ALA A 73 13.62 34.37 8.26
N LEU A 74 13.71 35.69 8.44
CA LEU A 74 14.42 36.63 7.58
C LEU A 74 15.87 36.84 8.08
N GLU A 75 16.05 36.93 9.40
CA GLU A 75 17.34 37.04 10.09
C GLU A 75 18.13 35.74 10.03
N SER A 76 17.47 34.61 10.34
CA SER A 76 17.88 33.31 9.86
C SER A 76 17.55 33.31 8.37
N ARG A 77 18.42 33.83 7.50
CA ARG A 77 18.46 33.28 6.13
C ARG A 77 18.58 31.78 6.35
N SER A 78 17.48 31.02 6.24
CA SER A 78 17.36 29.65 6.75
C SER A 78 18.14 28.70 5.84
N ARG A 79 19.45 28.93 5.80
CA ARG A 79 20.44 28.12 5.13
C ARG A 79 20.64 26.94 6.05
N LEU A 80 20.20 25.77 5.60
CA LEU A 80 20.58 24.55 6.27
C LEU A 80 22.09 24.38 6.07
N ASP A 81 22.88 24.89 7.01
CA ASP A 81 24.33 24.79 6.98
C ASP A 81 24.76 23.45 7.56
N LEU A 82 25.07 22.53 6.66
CA LEU A 82 25.44 21.17 7.02
C LEU A 82 26.94 21.01 7.23
N GLU A 83 27.77 22.00 6.91
CA GLU A 83 29.16 21.99 7.36
C GLU A 83 29.22 22.20 8.89
N ASN A 84 28.35 23.07 9.41
CA ASN A 84 28.17 23.29 10.84
C ASN A 84 26.97 22.48 11.39
N ILE A 85 26.95 21.17 11.11
CA ILE A 85 25.81 20.29 11.44
C ILE A 85 25.37 20.33 12.91
N ASN A 86 26.29 20.62 13.83
CA ASN A 86 26.00 20.72 15.27
C ASN A 86 25.09 21.92 15.62
N GLU A 87 25.03 22.93 14.75
CA GLU A 87 24.13 24.09 14.90
C GLU A 87 22.72 23.80 14.37
N VAL A 88 22.57 22.75 13.54
CA VAL A 88 21.26 22.31 13.05
C VAL A 88 20.56 21.49 14.11
N SER A 89 19.30 21.81 14.40
CA SER A 89 18.51 21.04 15.36
C SER A 89 18.30 19.59 14.91
N GLU A 90 18.22 18.64 15.84
CA GLU A 90 18.03 17.22 15.49
C GLU A 90 16.70 16.98 14.77
N ASP A 91 15.66 17.73 15.15
CA ASP A 91 14.34 17.66 14.51
C ASP A 91 14.40 18.17 13.06
N ASP A 92 15.10 19.28 12.79
CA ASP A 92 15.27 19.81 11.43
C ASP A 92 16.15 18.89 10.59
N LEU A 93 17.28 18.40 11.13
CA LEU A 93 18.17 17.48 10.43
C LEU A 93 17.42 16.20 10.04
N ARG A 94 16.63 15.64 10.96
CA ARG A 94 15.84 14.43 10.72
C ARG A 94 14.67 14.67 9.77
N TYR A 95 14.06 15.85 9.79
CA TYR A 95 13.03 16.23 8.83
C TYR A 95 13.62 16.26 7.40
N TRP A 96 14.72 16.99 7.23
CA TRP A 96 15.32 17.25 5.93
C TRP A 96 16.04 16.02 5.36
N THR A 97 16.87 15.34 6.15
CA THR A 97 17.73 14.23 5.68
C THR A 97 17.17 12.85 5.99
N GLY A 98 16.28 12.75 6.99
CA GLY A 98 15.83 11.47 7.55
C GLY A 98 16.74 10.91 8.66
N LEU A 99 17.90 11.53 8.92
CA LEU A 99 18.92 11.07 9.85
C LEU A 99 19.04 12.00 11.06
N ASN A 100 19.46 11.46 12.20
CA ASN A 100 19.98 12.30 13.30
C ASN A 100 21.48 12.61 13.12
N HIS A 101 22.06 13.42 14.00
CA HIS A 101 23.48 13.81 13.91
C HIS A 101 24.44 12.63 13.87
N SER A 102 24.24 11.63 14.74
CA SER A 102 25.10 10.44 14.80
C SER A 102 25.01 9.61 13.52
N GLN A 103 23.81 9.41 12.98
CA GLN A 103 23.58 8.66 11.75
C GLN A 103 24.15 9.40 10.54
N PHE A 104 24.01 10.72 10.49
CA PHE A 104 24.60 11.53 9.43
C PHE A 104 26.12 11.41 9.43
N GLU A 105 26.77 11.53 10.59
CA GLU A 105 28.23 11.43 10.68
C GLU A 105 28.71 9.99 10.36
N GLN A 106 27.96 8.97 10.80
CA GLN A 106 28.23 7.57 10.42
C GLN A 106 28.14 7.36 8.90
N LEU A 107 27.14 7.93 8.24
CA LEU A 107 27.04 7.88 6.77
C LEU A 107 28.21 8.63 6.14
N PHE A 108 28.50 9.84 6.63
CA PHE A 108 29.54 10.70 6.12
C PHE A 108 30.88 9.97 6.07
N GLN A 109 31.28 9.34 7.18
CA GLN A 109 32.53 8.55 7.28
C GLN A 109 32.64 7.40 6.28
N GLN A 110 31.51 6.85 5.81
CA GLN A 110 31.49 5.76 4.83
C GLN A 110 31.56 6.24 3.38
N VAL A 111 31.74 7.53 3.13
CA VAL A 111 31.87 8.11 1.77
C VAL A 111 33.18 8.88 1.61
N PRO A 112 34.36 8.23 1.77
CA PRO A 112 35.65 8.90 1.72
C PRO A 112 35.96 9.56 0.37
N SER A 113 35.41 9.07 -0.75
CA SER A 113 35.59 9.70 -2.06
C SER A 113 34.95 11.08 -2.16
N LEU A 114 33.88 11.35 -1.41
CA LEU A 114 33.23 12.65 -1.37
C LEU A 114 34.12 13.69 -0.67
N HIS A 115 34.79 13.28 0.41
CA HIS A 115 35.75 14.13 1.12
C HIS A 115 36.93 14.57 0.26
N ARG A 116 37.40 13.67 -0.61
CA ARG A 116 38.53 13.96 -1.51
C ARG A 116 38.16 14.89 -2.66
N GLN A 117 36.90 14.85 -3.10
CA GLN A 117 36.45 15.54 -4.31
C GLN A 117 35.69 16.83 -4.04
N SER A 118 35.20 17.03 -2.82
CA SER A 118 34.41 18.21 -2.46
C SER A 118 35.09 19.10 -1.44
N VAL A 119 34.96 20.41 -1.67
CA VAL A 119 35.34 21.45 -0.71
C VAL A 119 34.33 21.58 0.44
N THR A 120 33.08 21.16 0.23
CA THR A 120 31.99 21.20 1.22
C THR A 120 31.25 19.86 1.22
N PRO A 121 31.90 18.79 1.69
CA PRO A 121 31.42 17.42 1.52
C PRO A 121 30.15 17.14 2.34
N ARG A 122 29.97 17.75 3.51
CA ARG A 122 28.74 17.58 4.31
C ARG A 122 27.54 18.22 3.64
N THR A 123 27.73 19.39 3.05
CA THR A 123 26.71 20.07 2.25
C THR A 123 26.32 19.24 1.04
N ASP A 124 27.29 18.63 0.35
CA ASP A 124 27.01 17.81 -0.84
C ASP A 124 26.16 16.59 -0.48
N LEU A 125 26.58 15.85 0.55
CA LEU A 125 25.84 14.71 1.08
C LEU A 125 24.44 15.14 1.54
N GLY A 126 24.39 16.22 2.31
CA GLY A 126 23.18 16.74 2.89
C GLY A 126 22.14 17.22 1.88
N VAL A 127 22.57 17.97 0.86
CA VAL A 127 21.71 18.39 -0.27
C VAL A 127 21.13 17.18 -0.98
N TYR A 128 21.94 16.14 -1.20
CA TYR A 128 21.49 14.90 -1.81
C TYR A 128 20.46 14.16 -0.96
N LEU A 129 20.73 13.98 0.33
CA LEU A 129 19.79 13.37 1.28
C LEU A 129 18.47 14.14 1.33
N CYS A 130 18.54 15.48 1.39
CA CYS A 130 17.36 16.34 1.34
C CYS A 130 16.54 16.08 0.07
N LYS A 131 17.19 15.98 -1.09
CA LYS A 131 16.53 15.74 -2.36
C LYS A 131 15.76 14.42 -2.36
N ILE A 132 16.39 13.31 -1.97
CA ILE A 132 15.72 12.00 -1.99
C ILE A 132 14.68 11.85 -0.88
N ARG A 133 14.93 12.44 0.29
CA ARG A 133 14.03 12.37 1.45
C ARG A 133 12.75 13.15 1.20
N THR A 134 12.88 14.39 0.73
CA THR A 134 11.74 15.33 0.62
C THR A 134 11.06 15.30 -0.75
N GLY A 135 11.79 14.96 -1.82
CA GLY A 135 11.28 15.05 -3.19
C GLY A 135 11.22 16.49 -3.75
N GLU A 136 11.66 17.49 -2.98
CA GLU A 136 11.52 18.91 -3.31
C GLU A 136 12.14 19.29 -4.67
N PRO A 137 11.55 20.22 -5.43
CA PRO A 137 12.12 20.69 -6.69
C PRO A 137 13.47 21.38 -6.45
N ASN A 138 14.33 21.38 -7.46
CA ASN A 138 15.67 21.95 -7.34
C ASN A 138 15.63 23.44 -6.96
N THR A 139 14.64 24.19 -7.44
CA THR A 139 14.44 25.61 -7.10
C THR A 139 14.25 25.82 -5.60
N ARG A 140 13.45 24.97 -4.94
CA ARG A 140 13.24 25.00 -3.49
C ARG A 140 14.53 24.70 -2.73
N LEU A 141 15.28 23.68 -3.14
CA LEU A 141 16.57 23.35 -2.53
C LEU A 141 17.61 24.46 -2.75
N CYS A 142 17.64 25.10 -3.91
CA CYS A 142 18.49 26.26 -4.16
C CYS A 142 18.22 27.39 -3.15
N THR A 143 16.96 27.69 -2.88
CA THR A 143 16.59 28.68 -1.85
C THR A 143 17.00 28.23 -0.46
N THR A 144 16.71 26.98 -0.07
CA THR A 144 17.05 26.42 1.25
C THR A 144 18.55 26.41 1.51
N PHE A 145 19.39 26.19 0.50
CA PHE A 145 20.85 26.14 0.67
C PHE A 145 21.57 27.42 0.22
N GLY A 146 20.85 28.40 -0.34
CA GLY A 146 21.45 29.60 -0.91
C GLY A 146 22.38 29.33 -2.10
N LEU A 147 22.05 28.34 -2.93
CA LEU A 147 22.88 27.88 -4.05
C LEU A 147 22.29 28.28 -5.41
N ALA A 148 23.18 28.52 -6.38
CA ALA A 148 22.78 28.55 -7.79
C ALA A 148 22.38 27.14 -8.27
N GLU A 149 21.44 27.04 -9.21
CA GLU A 149 20.94 25.75 -9.70
C GLU A 149 22.03 24.87 -10.35
N THR A 150 22.96 25.50 -11.07
CA THR A 150 24.14 24.81 -11.63
C THR A 150 24.98 24.16 -10.54
N THR A 151 25.23 24.88 -9.44
CA THR A 151 25.96 24.36 -8.28
C THR A 151 25.19 23.22 -7.62
N LEU A 152 23.88 23.38 -7.37
CA LEU A 152 23.04 22.33 -6.79
C LEU A 152 23.12 21.03 -7.60
N ARG A 153 22.96 21.11 -8.93
CA ARG A 153 23.00 19.94 -9.83
C ARG A 153 24.37 19.24 -9.78
N ARG A 154 25.46 20.00 -9.71
CA ARG A 154 26.82 19.45 -9.56
C ARG A 154 26.97 18.70 -8.23
N LYS A 155 26.53 19.30 -7.12
CA LYS A 155 26.57 18.67 -5.78
C LYS A 155 25.75 17.39 -5.73
N LEU A 156 24.53 17.42 -6.26
CA LEU A 156 23.65 16.24 -6.36
C LEU A 156 24.27 15.11 -7.20
N HIS A 157 25.00 15.45 -8.27
CA HIS A 157 25.68 14.47 -9.09
C HIS A 157 26.87 13.85 -8.35
N LEU A 158 27.75 14.69 -7.79
CA LEU A 158 28.94 14.24 -7.07
C LEU A 158 28.57 13.32 -5.89
N ALA A 159 27.64 13.74 -5.04
CA ALA A 159 27.19 12.94 -3.90
C ALA A 159 26.62 11.59 -4.32
N ARG A 160 25.85 11.53 -5.43
CA ARG A 160 25.30 10.28 -5.97
C ARG A 160 26.40 9.33 -6.42
N GLU A 161 27.37 9.80 -7.19
CA GLU A 161 28.48 8.96 -7.66
C GLU A 161 29.31 8.43 -6.49
N CYS A 162 29.63 9.29 -5.52
CA CYS A 162 30.38 8.89 -4.34
C CYS A 162 29.62 7.88 -3.46
N LEU A 163 28.31 8.06 -3.26
CA LEU A 163 27.48 7.10 -2.53
C LEU A 163 27.37 5.77 -3.28
N LEU A 164 27.22 5.80 -4.60
CA LEU A 164 27.17 4.60 -5.42
C LEU A 164 28.50 3.82 -5.38
N ALA A 165 29.64 4.53 -5.35
CA ALA A 165 30.96 3.92 -5.35
C ALA A 165 31.40 3.40 -3.98
N ASP A 166 31.19 4.18 -2.91
CA ASP A 166 31.74 3.85 -1.59
C ASP A 166 30.71 3.18 -0.66
N PHE A 167 29.45 3.61 -0.71
CA PHE A 167 28.44 3.24 0.29
C PHE A 167 27.52 2.10 -0.15
N VAL A 168 27.08 2.08 -1.41
CA VAL A 168 26.20 1.01 -1.91
C VAL A 168 26.86 -0.38 -1.82
N PRO A 169 28.12 -0.59 -2.27
CA PRO A 169 28.72 -1.93 -2.30
C PRO A 169 28.97 -2.55 -0.93
N VAL A 170 28.97 -1.75 0.16
CA VAL A 170 29.15 -2.26 1.53
C VAL A 170 27.82 -2.57 2.24
N HIS A 171 26.67 -2.24 1.62
CA HIS A 171 25.33 -2.48 2.19
C HIS A 171 24.37 -3.22 1.27
N ILE A 172 24.70 -3.39 -0.02
CA ILE A 172 23.85 -3.97 -1.05
C ILE A 172 24.74 -4.76 -2.03
N GLY A 173 24.22 -5.87 -2.55
CA GLY A 173 24.92 -6.80 -3.44
C GLY A 173 25.23 -8.12 -2.74
N LEU A 174 25.59 -9.16 -3.48
CA LEU A 174 25.85 -10.46 -2.85
C LEU A 174 27.25 -10.55 -2.21
N ASP A 175 28.16 -9.64 -2.54
CA ASP A 175 29.54 -9.63 -2.02
C ASP A 175 29.68 -9.03 -0.61
N HIS A 176 28.71 -8.21 -0.17
CA HIS A 176 28.84 -7.45 1.08
C HIS A 176 28.45 -8.24 2.34
N ILE A 177 27.82 -9.39 2.17
CA ILE A 177 27.24 -10.19 3.26
C ILE A 177 27.56 -11.66 3.03
N THR A 178 27.82 -12.40 4.10
CA THR A 178 28.09 -13.83 4.00
C THR A 178 26.82 -14.68 4.06
N ARG A 179 26.86 -15.90 3.52
CA ARG A 179 25.76 -16.87 3.64
C ARG A 179 25.35 -17.13 5.10
N THR A 180 26.32 -17.19 6.01
CA THR A 180 26.06 -17.40 7.46
C THR A 180 25.27 -16.24 8.07
N GLU A 181 25.57 -15.01 7.67
CA GLU A 181 24.81 -13.83 8.10
C GLU A 181 23.40 -13.80 7.50
N VAL A 182 23.21 -14.26 6.26
CA VAL A 182 21.86 -14.40 5.68
C VAL A 182 21.04 -15.43 6.47
N ILE A 183 21.64 -16.56 6.82
CA ILE A 183 20.98 -17.61 7.62
C ILE A 183 20.63 -17.10 9.03
N SER A 184 21.51 -16.33 9.68
CA SER A 184 21.24 -15.78 11.02
C SER A 184 20.13 -14.72 11.05
N ARG A 185 19.79 -14.18 9.88
CA ARG A 185 18.65 -13.27 9.68
C ARG A 185 17.32 -13.98 9.44
N ASN A 186 17.31 -15.31 9.36
CA ASN A 186 16.07 -16.07 9.36
C ASN A 186 15.27 -15.76 10.65
N ARG A 187 13.95 -15.74 10.52
CA ARG A 187 13.03 -15.52 11.63
C ARG A 187 12.35 -16.81 12.03
N ILE A 188 11.95 -16.92 13.29
CA ILE A 188 11.43 -18.16 13.88
C ILE A 188 10.25 -18.67 13.06
N LEU A 189 9.29 -17.80 12.74
CA LEU A 189 8.08 -18.19 12.05
C LEU A 189 8.32 -18.62 10.58
N PRO A 190 9.01 -17.85 9.71
CA PRO A 190 9.38 -18.34 8.38
C PRO A 190 10.21 -19.63 8.39
N ASN A 191 11.17 -19.75 9.31
CA ASN A 191 11.99 -20.96 9.44
C ASN A 191 11.17 -22.16 9.91
N TYR A 192 10.20 -21.96 10.80
CA TYR A 192 9.25 -23.00 11.22
C TYR A 192 8.38 -23.49 10.07
N ILE A 193 7.91 -22.57 9.22
CA ILE A 193 6.97 -22.88 8.14
C ILE A 193 7.68 -23.53 6.94
N PHE A 194 8.85 -23.01 6.56
CA PHE A 194 9.53 -23.36 5.30
C PHE A 194 10.95 -23.89 5.46
N GLY A 195 11.56 -23.73 6.63
CA GLY A 195 12.91 -24.22 6.90
C GLY A 195 12.98 -25.74 7.03
N SER A 196 14.20 -26.27 7.03
CA SER A 196 14.46 -27.70 7.24
C SER A 196 15.01 -27.95 8.64
N ASN A 197 14.63 -29.08 9.25
CA ASN A 197 15.18 -29.50 10.56
C ASN A 197 16.63 -30.02 10.45
N ALA A 198 17.10 -30.33 9.25
CA ALA A 198 18.40 -30.97 9.01
C ALA A 198 19.54 -29.96 8.80
N SER A 199 19.25 -28.82 8.17
CA SER A 199 20.22 -27.73 7.98
C SER A 199 19.51 -26.39 7.81
N SER A 200 20.05 -25.35 8.46
CA SER A 200 19.52 -24.00 8.33
C SER A 200 19.98 -23.41 7.00
N LYS A 201 19.01 -23.18 6.10
CA LYS A 201 19.25 -22.66 4.75
C LYS A 201 18.84 -21.18 4.68
N PRO A 202 19.48 -20.36 3.83
CA PRO A 202 18.99 -19.03 3.50
C PRO A 202 17.52 -19.07 3.11
N LEU A 203 16.73 -18.18 3.73
CA LEU A 203 15.33 -17.96 3.38
C LEU A 203 15.17 -16.52 2.92
N ILE A 204 14.93 -16.36 1.63
CA ILE A 204 14.77 -15.06 0.98
C ILE A 204 13.36 -14.88 0.43
N ILE A 205 12.94 -13.63 0.38
CA ILE A 205 11.64 -13.20 -0.11
C ILE A 205 11.91 -12.24 -1.27
N CYS A 206 11.38 -12.57 -2.44
CA CYS A 206 11.59 -11.76 -3.64
C CYS A 206 10.28 -11.11 -4.08
N ASP A 207 10.37 -9.84 -4.50
CA ASP A 207 9.21 -9.10 -4.98
C ASP A 207 9.58 -7.98 -5.93
N GLY A 208 8.72 -7.74 -6.91
CA GLY A 208 8.80 -6.56 -7.76
C GLY A 208 8.09 -5.38 -7.12
N THR A 209 8.71 -4.20 -7.16
CA THR A 209 8.03 -2.93 -6.84
C THR A 209 7.92 -2.06 -8.07
N TYR A 210 7.36 -0.85 -7.92
CA TYR A 210 7.14 0.05 -9.04
C TYR A 210 7.42 1.50 -8.67
N LEU A 211 8.12 2.17 -9.60
CA LEU A 211 8.31 3.60 -9.62
C LEU A 211 7.54 4.18 -10.81
N PHE A 212 6.68 5.16 -10.55
CA PHE A 212 5.87 5.77 -11.60
C PHE A 212 6.70 6.74 -12.42
N VAL A 213 6.48 6.72 -13.73
CA VAL A 213 7.18 7.59 -14.68
C VAL A 213 6.17 8.39 -15.48
N GLU A 214 6.58 9.57 -15.91
CA GLU A 214 5.75 10.39 -16.80
C GLU A 214 5.60 9.79 -18.20
N LYS A 215 4.57 10.26 -18.90
CA LYS A 215 4.35 9.90 -20.30
C LYS A 215 5.53 10.39 -21.13
N SER A 216 6.08 9.50 -21.95
CA SER A 216 7.24 9.77 -22.79
C SER A 216 6.82 10.04 -24.23
N SER A 217 7.48 11.01 -24.88
CA SER A 217 7.39 11.24 -26.34
C SER A 217 8.10 10.15 -27.16
N ASN A 218 9.02 9.39 -26.55
CA ASN A 218 9.56 8.18 -27.16
C ASN A 218 8.52 7.05 -27.04
N PHE A 219 7.91 6.69 -28.17
CA PHE A 219 6.83 5.70 -28.25
C PHE A 219 7.26 4.28 -27.84
N LEU A 220 8.51 3.88 -28.10
CA LEU A 220 9.01 2.58 -27.67
C LEU A 220 9.04 2.52 -26.14
N PHE A 221 9.69 3.49 -25.50
CA PHE A 221 9.76 3.58 -24.04
C PHE A 221 8.35 3.70 -23.44
N GLN A 222 7.48 4.52 -24.03
CA GLN A 222 6.09 4.68 -23.61
C GLN A 222 5.33 3.34 -23.62
N ARG A 223 5.55 2.50 -24.63
CA ARG A 223 4.89 1.18 -24.75
C ARG A 223 5.40 0.18 -23.72
N VAL A 224 6.72 0.07 -23.56
CA VAL A 224 7.31 -0.93 -22.63
C VAL A 224 7.19 -0.54 -21.16
N SER A 225 7.07 0.76 -20.86
CA SER A 225 6.83 1.25 -19.50
C SER A 225 5.34 1.29 -19.13
N TYR A 226 4.40 1.07 -20.05
CA TYR A 226 2.97 1.11 -19.71
C TYR A 226 2.51 -0.20 -19.06
N SER A 227 1.97 -0.12 -17.85
CA SER A 227 1.39 -1.26 -17.14
C SER A 227 -0.11 -1.39 -17.41
N LEU A 228 -0.53 -2.53 -17.96
CA LEU A 228 -1.96 -2.85 -18.10
C LEU A 228 -2.65 -3.14 -16.75
N HIS A 229 -1.89 -3.47 -15.71
CA HIS A 229 -2.43 -3.72 -14.37
C HIS A 229 -2.61 -2.44 -13.56
N LYS A 230 -1.71 -1.46 -13.71
CA LYS A 230 -1.77 -0.18 -13.00
C LYS A 230 -2.35 0.95 -13.86
N TYR A 231 -2.60 0.70 -15.14
CA TYR A 231 -3.10 1.66 -16.13
C TYR A 231 -2.28 2.96 -16.20
N ARG A 232 -0.96 2.85 -15.97
CA ARG A 232 -0.01 3.98 -15.89
C ARG A 232 1.39 3.53 -16.29
N ASN A 233 2.24 4.49 -16.67
CA ASN A 233 3.65 4.24 -16.96
C ASN A 233 4.46 4.05 -15.67
N LEU A 234 5.30 3.01 -15.64
CA LEU A 234 6.16 2.66 -14.52
C LEU A 234 7.42 1.90 -14.98
N ILE A 235 8.40 1.84 -14.10
CA ILE A 235 9.52 0.91 -14.15
C ILE A 235 9.49 0.04 -12.90
N LYS A 236 10.13 -1.13 -12.97
CA LYS A 236 10.12 -2.12 -11.89
C LYS A 236 11.52 -2.38 -11.33
N PRO A 237 11.84 -1.85 -10.14
CA PRO A 237 12.91 -2.42 -9.31
C PRO A 237 12.49 -3.79 -8.78
N PHE A 238 13.42 -4.73 -8.71
CA PHE A 238 13.22 -6.07 -8.16
C PHE A 238 14.05 -6.22 -6.89
N LEU A 239 13.44 -6.68 -5.80
CA LEU A 239 14.06 -6.77 -4.48
C LEU A 239 14.25 -8.22 -4.06
N ILE A 240 15.42 -8.50 -3.48
CA ILE A 240 15.73 -9.75 -2.77
C ILE A 240 15.93 -9.39 -1.30
N VAL A 241 15.13 -9.96 -0.40
CA VAL A 241 15.04 -9.52 1.00
C VAL A 241 15.07 -10.70 1.95
N CYS A 242 15.81 -10.61 3.05
CA CYS A 242 15.82 -11.59 4.13
C CYS A 242 14.52 -11.56 4.95
N ALA A 243 14.27 -12.60 5.74
CA ALA A 243 13.10 -12.70 6.63
C ALA A 243 13.00 -11.55 7.67
N ASP A 244 14.12 -10.90 8.00
CA ASP A 244 14.17 -9.75 8.90
C ASP A 244 14.04 -8.39 8.20
N GLY A 245 13.85 -8.38 6.89
CA GLY A 245 13.71 -7.16 6.09
C GLY A 245 15.02 -6.53 5.62
N HIS A 246 16.18 -7.16 5.88
CA HIS A 246 17.45 -6.75 5.28
C HIS A 246 17.42 -7.00 3.76
N ILE A 247 17.82 -6.02 2.96
CA ILE A 247 17.78 -6.07 1.50
C ILE A 247 19.11 -6.64 1.00
N LEU A 248 19.12 -7.81 0.39
CA LEU A 248 20.36 -8.37 -0.17
C LEU A 248 20.78 -7.63 -1.43
N ASP A 249 19.85 -7.48 -2.38
CA ASP A 249 20.12 -6.74 -3.61
C ASP A 249 18.85 -6.09 -4.19
N VAL A 250 19.07 -5.09 -5.04
CA VAL A 250 18.08 -4.48 -5.90
C VAL A 250 18.51 -4.60 -7.36
N ILE A 251 17.74 -5.37 -8.13
CA ILE A 251 18.03 -5.68 -9.53
C ILE A 251 17.07 -4.90 -10.45
N GLY A 252 17.55 -4.51 -11.63
CA GLY A 252 16.77 -3.82 -12.67
C GLY A 252 17.39 -2.49 -13.10
N PRO A 253 16.58 -1.47 -13.47
CA PRO A 253 15.12 -1.48 -13.48
C PRO A 253 14.56 -2.21 -14.71
N TYR A 254 13.46 -2.93 -14.53
CA TYR A 254 12.78 -3.67 -15.61
C TYR A 254 11.61 -2.88 -16.21
N ALA A 255 11.26 -3.23 -17.45
CA ALA A 255 10.08 -2.70 -18.13
C ALA A 255 8.78 -3.11 -17.41
N ALA A 256 7.73 -2.28 -17.53
CA ALA A 256 6.44 -2.60 -16.92
C ALA A 256 5.81 -3.87 -17.50
N THR A 257 6.14 -4.19 -18.76
CA THR A 257 5.68 -5.37 -19.49
C THR A 257 6.39 -6.65 -19.06
N THR A 258 7.55 -6.57 -18.41
CA THR A 258 8.26 -7.75 -17.92
C THR A 258 7.56 -8.28 -16.67
N THR A 259 7.12 -9.55 -16.69
CA THR A 259 6.48 -10.20 -15.54
C THR A 259 7.52 -10.55 -14.48
N ASP A 260 7.09 -10.73 -13.23
CA ASP A 260 8.01 -11.06 -12.13
C ASP A 260 8.64 -12.44 -12.35
N ALA A 261 7.91 -13.39 -12.94
CA ALA A 261 8.48 -14.66 -13.40
C ALA A 261 9.55 -14.49 -14.49
N ALA A 262 9.38 -13.57 -15.45
CA ALA A 262 10.38 -13.32 -16.49
C ALA A 262 11.63 -12.65 -15.93
N ILE A 263 11.47 -11.70 -14.99
CA ILE A 263 12.58 -11.14 -14.21
C ILE A 263 13.30 -12.26 -13.46
N MET A 264 12.51 -13.11 -12.81
CA MET A 264 12.85 -14.44 -12.30
C MET A 264 13.93 -15.15 -13.12
N LYS A 265 13.49 -15.56 -14.30
CA LYS A 265 14.30 -16.32 -15.25
C LYS A 265 15.54 -15.57 -15.71
N GLN A 266 15.44 -14.25 -15.91
CA GLN A 266 16.59 -13.43 -16.29
C GLN A 266 17.66 -13.36 -15.20
N ILE A 267 17.29 -13.43 -13.92
CA ILE A 267 18.24 -13.46 -12.81
C ILE A 267 18.94 -14.81 -12.73
N LEU A 268 18.21 -15.90 -12.99
CA LEU A 268 18.77 -17.26 -13.00
C LEU A 268 19.65 -17.51 -14.24
N GLN A 269 19.33 -16.87 -15.37
CA GLN A 269 20.11 -16.99 -16.60
C GLN A 269 21.31 -16.05 -16.58
N ASN A 270 22.50 -16.51 -16.95
CA ASN A 270 23.69 -15.65 -17.07
C ASN A 270 23.88 -15.06 -18.49
N HIS A 271 22.80 -14.78 -19.22
CA HIS A 271 22.86 -14.38 -20.63
C HIS A 271 23.80 -15.31 -21.46
N ASP A 272 24.79 -14.76 -22.18
CA ASP A 272 25.77 -15.51 -22.98
C ASP A 272 27.01 -15.96 -22.17
N GLN A 273 27.05 -15.72 -20.85
CA GLN A 273 28.16 -16.10 -19.99
C GLN A 273 27.94 -17.47 -19.33
N PRO A 274 29.02 -18.19 -18.95
CA PRO A 274 28.90 -19.46 -18.23
C PRO A 274 28.05 -19.32 -16.97
N ILE A 275 27.19 -20.30 -16.69
CA ILE A 275 26.26 -20.22 -15.55
C ILE A 275 26.97 -20.16 -14.18
N GLU A 276 28.18 -20.70 -14.13
CA GLU A 276 29.09 -20.69 -12.97
C GLU A 276 29.50 -19.27 -12.56
N ASP A 277 29.47 -18.32 -13.51
CA ASP A 277 29.79 -16.91 -13.26
C ASP A 277 28.56 -16.08 -12.84
N ASN A 278 27.37 -16.68 -12.72
CA ASN A 278 26.17 -15.97 -12.28
C ASN A 278 26.30 -15.64 -10.78
N PRO A 279 26.31 -14.37 -10.36
CA PRO A 279 26.42 -14.00 -8.95
C PRO A 279 25.35 -14.65 -8.07
N PHE A 280 24.16 -14.88 -8.63
CA PHE A 280 23.07 -15.55 -7.90
C PHE A 280 23.41 -17.02 -7.60
N HIS A 281 23.96 -17.76 -8.56
CA HIS A 281 24.35 -19.17 -8.37
C HIS A 281 25.66 -19.33 -7.61
N TYR A 282 26.55 -18.32 -7.65
CA TYR A 282 27.71 -18.28 -6.77
C TYR A 282 27.31 -18.13 -5.30
N PHE A 283 26.30 -17.29 -5.03
CA PHE A 283 25.87 -17.02 -3.67
C PHE A 283 24.89 -18.06 -3.12
N PHE A 284 23.88 -18.49 -3.88
CA PHE A 284 22.82 -19.41 -3.43
C PHE A 284 23.07 -20.85 -3.88
N GLU A 285 22.87 -21.79 -2.96
CA GLU A 285 23.10 -23.22 -3.16
C GLU A 285 21.80 -24.02 -3.30
N GLU A 286 21.94 -25.28 -3.71
CA GLU A 286 20.83 -26.24 -3.72
C GLU A 286 20.18 -26.35 -2.32
N GLY A 287 18.85 -26.36 -2.31
CA GLY A 287 18.01 -26.37 -1.12
C GLY A 287 17.74 -25.00 -0.50
N ASP A 288 18.33 -23.91 -1.01
CA ASP A 288 18.01 -22.55 -0.54
C ASP A 288 16.56 -22.18 -0.88
N ILE A 289 15.92 -21.43 0.03
CA ILE A 289 14.46 -21.25 0.04
C ILE A 289 14.07 -19.86 -0.48
N LEU A 290 13.16 -19.83 -1.45
CA LEU A 290 12.57 -18.61 -1.99
C LEU A 290 11.06 -18.55 -1.71
N ILE A 291 10.62 -17.50 -1.01
CA ILE A 291 9.20 -17.20 -0.82
C ILE A 291 8.76 -16.15 -1.83
N LEU A 292 7.82 -16.51 -2.69
CA LEU A 292 7.46 -15.76 -3.89
C LEU A 292 5.96 -15.46 -3.95
N ASP A 293 5.59 -14.48 -4.78
CA ASP A 293 4.19 -14.20 -5.07
C ASP A 293 3.65 -15.19 -6.10
N ARG A 294 2.33 -15.25 -6.24
CA ARG A 294 1.68 -15.99 -7.33
C ARG A 294 2.16 -15.55 -8.71
N GLY A 295 2.58 -14.29 -8.88
CA GLY A 295 3.14 -13.76 -10.13
C GLY A 295 4.40 -14.46 -10.64
N PHE A 296 5.05 -15.29 -9.82
CA PHE A 296 6.25 -16.05 -10.16
C PHE A 296 5.98 -17.45 -10.68
N ARG A 297 4.71 -17.85 -10.84
CA ARG A 297 4.32 -19.22 -11.21
C ARG A 297 5.12 -19.77 -12.40
N ASP A 298 5.31 -18.95 -13.43
CA ASP A 298 5.98 -19.40 -14.66
C ASP A 298 7.49 -19.60 -14.50
N ALA A 299 8.08 -19.20 -13.35
CA ALA A 299 9.50 -19.36 -13.03
C ALA A 299 9.81 -20.56 -12.11
N ILE A 300 8.79 -21.27 -11.60
CA ILE A 300 8.96 -22.39 -10.66
C ILE A 300 9.87 -23.47 -11.25
N VAL A 301 9.56 -23.93 -12.46
CA VAL A 301 10.32 -25.01 -13.12
C VAL A 301 11.80 -24.60 -13.23
N SER A 302 12.06 -23.36 -13.63
CA SER A 302 13.43 -22.85 -13.71
C SER A 302 14.12 -22.76 -12.35
N LEU A 303 13.40 -22.46 -11.27
CA LEU A 303 13.98 -22.45 -9.92
C LEU A 303 14.33 -23.87 -9.45
N GLU A 304 13.42 -24.81 -9.64
CA GLU A 304 13.59 -26.22 -9.26
C GLU A 304 14.71 -26.90 -10.06
N GLU A 305 14.85 -26.59 -11.35
CA GLU A 305 15.95 -27.07 -12.21
C GLU A 305 17.34 -26.63 -11.72
N HIS A 306 17.43 -25.50 -11.02
CA HIS A 306 18.68 -25.03 -10.40
C HIS A 306 18.80 -25.44 -8.91
N GLY A 307 17.93 -26.33 -8.43
CA GLY A 307 18.00 -26.89 -7.08
C GLY A 307 17.38 -26.02 -5.99
N TYR A 308 16.69 -24.92 -6.33
CA TYR A 308 16.08 -24.03 -5.35
C TYR A 308 14.69 -24.49 -4.92
N VAL A 309 14.33 -24.23 -3.65
CA VAL A 309 13.00 -24.56 -3.10
C VAL A 309 12.11 -23.33 -3.14
N ALA A 310 11.17 -23.29 -4.08
CA ALA A 310 10.28 -22.16 -4.29
C ALA A 310 8.89 -22.37 -3.67
N TYR A 311 8.46 -21.47 -2.79
CA TYR A 311 7.11 -21.44 -2.22
C TYR A 311 6.30 -20.26 -2.75
N LEU A 312 5.17 -20.52 -3.41
CA LEU A 312 4.21 -19.50 -3.86
C LEU A 312 2.74 -19.89 -3.62
N PRO A 313 1.82 -18.92 -3.51
CA PRO A 313 0.41 -19.21 -3.32
C PRO A 313 -0.17 -20.11 -4.42
N PRO A 314 -0.89 -21.18 -4.06
CA PRO A 314 -1.56 -22.04 -5.04
C PRO A 314 -2.53 -21.28 -5.94
N SER A 315 -2.84 -21.91 -7.06
CA SER A 315 -3.57 -21.31 -8.15
C SER A 315 -4.70 -22.24 -8.57
N LYS A 316 -5.90 -21.67 -8.73
CA LYS A 316 -7.08 -22.45 -9.13
C LYS A 316 -6.85 -23.11 -10.48
N GLN A 317 -7.35 -24.33 -10.64
CA GLN A 317 -7.39 -24.96 -11.96
C GLN A 317 -8.49 -24.35 -12.84
N ARG A 318 -8.39 -24.57 -14.16
CA ARG A 318 -9.23 -23.92 -15.19
C ARG A 318 -10.74 -24.14 -15.01
N ASN A 319 -11.12 -25.22 -14.31
CA ASN A 319 -12.52 -25.60 -14.07
C ASN A 319 -12.96 -25.42 -12.61
N GLU A 320 -12.10 -24.89 -11.75
CA GLU A 320 -12.39 -24.71 -10.34
C GLU A 320 -12.86 -23.29 -10.04
N THR A 321 -13.90 -23.19 -9.22
CA THR A 321 -14.43 -21.89 -8.78
C THR A 321 -13.70 -21.35 -7.54
N GLN A 322 -13.05 -22.22 -6.76
CA GLN A 322 -12.35 -21.90 -5.51
C GLN A 322 -11.15 -22.83 -5.28
N LEU A 323 -10.20 -22.38 -4.46
CA LEU A 323 -9.12 -23.24 -3.96
C LEU A 323 -9.68 -24.20 -2.91
N THR A 324 -9.05 -25.35 -2.76
CA THR A 324 -9.31 -26.25 -1.63
C THR A 324 -8.92 -25.61 -0.30
N THR A 325 -9.41 -26.18 0.80
CA THR A 325 -9.03 -25.72 2.15
C THR A 325 -7.52 -25.80 2.37
N GLU A 326 -6.91 -26.90 1.94
CA GLU A 326 -5.47 -27.13 2.04
C GLU A 326 -4.66 -26.11 1.23
N GLU A 327 -5.03 -25.87 -0.04
CA GLU A 327 -4.39 -24.86 -0.88
C GLU A 327 -4.54 -23.45 -0.31
N THR A 328 -5.70 -23.15 0.27
CA THR A 328 -5.92 -21.86 0.92
C THR A 328 -5.06 -21.73 2.18
N ASN A 329 -4.87 -22.81 2.95
CA ASN A 329 -3.96 -22.83 4.10
C ASN A 329 -2.50 -22.64 3.65
N LYS A 330 -2.05 -23.31 2.58
CA LYS A 330 -0.72 -23.07 1.96
C LYS A 330 -0.55 -21.60 1.56
N SER A 331 -1.57 -21.00 0.93
CA SER A 331 -1.56 -19.56 0.58
C SER A 331 -1.41 -18.66 1.81
N ARG A 332 -2.06 -18.99 2.93
CA ARG A 332 -1.97 -18.22 4.18
C ARG A 332 -0.57 -18.26 4.76
N LEU A 333 0.07 -19.43 4.81
CA LEU A 333 1.43 -19.60 5.30
C LEU A 333 2.44 -18.72 4.54
N ILE A 334 2.30 -18.64 3.23
CA ILE A 334 3.17 -17.81 2.39
C ILE A 334 2.91 -16.31 2.64
N THR A 335 1.64 -15.92 2.74
CA THR A 335 1.25 -14.53 3.05
C THR A 335 1.77 -14.08 4.42
N MET A 336 1.81 -14.99 5.39
CA MET A 336 2.34 -14.73 6.74
C MET A 336 3.85 -14.41 6.76
N CYS A 337 4.61 -14.76 5.72
CA CYS A 337 6.02 -14.41 5.61
C CYS A 337 6.25 -13.22 4.67
N ARG A 338 5.43 -13.09 3.61
CA ARG A 338 5.59 -12.04 2.58
C ARG A 338 5.37 -10.61 3.08
N TRP A 339 4.68 -10.38 4.19
CA TRP A 339 4.46 -9.02 4.71
C TRP A 339 5.77 -8.22 4.92
N VAL A 340 6.89 -8.92 5.14
CA VAL A 340 8.23 -8.34 5.32
C VAL A 340 8.64 -7.54 4.08
N VAL A 341 8.61 -8.16 2.89
CA VAL A 341 8.99 -7.50 1.63
C VAL A 341 7.97 -6.43 1.25
N GLU A 342 6.69 -6.63 1.53
CA GLU A 342 5.65 -5.61 1.33
C GLU A 342 5.90 -4.36 2.19
N THR A 343 6.34 -4.55 3.42
CA THR A 343 6.68 -3.44 4.31
C THR A 343 7.95 -2.75 3.85
N VAL A 344 8.99 -3.48 3.42
CA VAL A 344 10.20 -2.92 2.79
C VAL A 344 9.85 -2.08 1.56
N ASN A 345 9.00 -2.60 0.67
CA ASN A 345 8.46 -1.87 -0.48
C ASN A 345 7.79 -0.55 -0.07
N GLY A 346 6.98 -0.58 0.99
CA GLY A 346 6.36 0.61 1.55
C GLY A 346 7.38 1.64 2.05
N LYS A 347 8.50 1.21 2.62
CA LYS A 347 9.52 2.13 3.16
C LYS A 347 10.20 2.97 2.11
N PHE A 348 10.47 2.44 0.92
CA PHE A 348 11.02 3.27 -0.16
C PHE A 348 10.17 4.52 -0.36
N LYS A 349 8.84 4.36 -0.46
CA LYS A 349 7.91 5.47 -0.68
C LYS A 349 7.69 6.31 0.58
N ASN A 350 7.68 5.70 1.77
CA ASN A 350 7.43 6.40 3.03
C ASN A 350 8.63 7.22 3.51
N SER A 351 9.83 6.67 3.38
CA SER A 351 11.10 7.25 3.81
C SER A 351 11.73 8.14 2.74
N PHE A 352 11.48 7.92 1.45
CA PHE A 352 12.05 8.73 0.38
C PHE A 352 10.94 9.22 -0.54
N LYS A 353 10.47 10.45 -0.27
CA LYS A 353 9.32 11.02 -0.97
C LYS A 353 9.57 11.19 -2.48
N ILE A 354 10.83 11.26 -2.91
CA ILE A 354 11.19 11.30 -4.34
C ILE A 354 10.61 10.12 -5.15
N PHE A 355 10.32 8.98 -4.51
CA PHE A 355 9.72 7.80 -5.16
C PHE A 355 8.19 7.77 -5.13
N ARG A 356 7.53 8.79 -4.58
CA ARG A 356 6.06 8.93 -4.62
C ARG A 356 5.58 9.58 -5.91
N ASP A 357 6.36 10.55 -6.40
CA ASP A 357 5.98 11.37 -7.53
C ASP A 357 6.27 10.69 -8.87
N LYS A 358 5.65 11.21 -9.93
CA LYS A 358 5.96 10.77 -11.29
C LYS A 358 7.31 11.32 -11.69
N MET A 359 8.20 10.44 -12.11
CA MET A 359 9.56 10.81 -12.46
C MET A 359 9.68 11.08 -13.96
N PHE A 360 10.51 12.06 -14.31
CA PHE A 360 10.82 12.36 -15.70
C PHE A 360 11.71 11.26 -16.32
N LYS A 361 11.54 11.00 -17.62
CA LYS A 361 12.34 10.00 -18.34
C LYS A 361 13.85 10.29 -18.26
N ASN A 362 14.24 11.57 -18.37
CA ASN A 362 15.65 11.97 -18.44
C ASN A 362 16.40 11.74 -17.11
N THR A 363 15.69 11.34 -16.05
CA THR A 363 16.28 11.02 -14.75
C THR A 363 16.32 9.52 -14.44
N LEU A 364 15.82 8.63 -15.32
CA LEU A 364 15.64 7.20 -15.02
C LEU A 364 16.89 6.49 -14.50
N THR A 365 18.04 6.63 -15.19
CA THR A 365 19.30 6.02 -14.75
C THR A 365 19.69 6.52 -13.35
N LYS A 366 19.61 7.84 -13.15
CA LYS A 366 19.90 8.49 -11.86
C LYS A 366 18.92 8.05 -10.77
N THR A 367 17.66 7.87 -11.11
CA THR A 367 16.63 7.41 -10.19
C THR A 367 16.92 5.99 -9.72
N PHE A 368 17.26 5.06 -10.62
CA PHE A 368 17.54 3.70 -10.19
C PHE A 368 18.79 3.63 -9.30
N THR A 369 19.80 4.44 -9.60
CA THR A 369 20.93 4.69 -8.68
C THR A 369 20.45 5.22 -7.34
N ASP A 370 19.57 6.23 -7.31
CA ASP A 370 18.98 6.78 -6.08
C ASP A 370 18.20 5.71 -5.31
N PHE A 371 17.56 4.77 -6.01
CA PHE A 371 16.84 3.65 -5.39
C PHE A 371 17.80 2.64 -4.75
N LYS A 372 18.93 2.32 -5.38
CA LYS A 372 20.00 1.51 -4.76
C LYS A 372 20.60 2.19 -3.52
N ILE A 373 20.86 3.49 -3.59
CA ILE A 373 21.34 4.28 -2.46
C ILE A 373 20.31 4.27 -1.33
N ALA A 374 19.02 4.44 -1.65
CA ALA A 374 17.95 4.33 -0.66
C ALA A 374 17.87 2.94 0.00
N ALA A 375 18.12 1.86 -0.75
CA ALA A 375 18.20 0.51 -0.21
C ALA A 375 19.36 0.37 0.79
N ALA A 376 20.54 0.87 0.44
CA ALA A 376 21.71 0.91 1.33
C ALA A 376 21.44 1.73 2.60
N LEU A 377 20.77 2.88 2.48
CA LEU A 377 20.35 3.70 3.62
C LEU A 377 19.35 2.97 4.53
N ILE A 378 18.42 2.21 3.95
CA ILE A 378 17.49 1.36 4.70
C ILE A 378 18.28 0.31 5.49
N ASN A 379 19.18 -0.43 4.85
CA ASN A 379 19.97 -1.47 5.53
C ASN A 379 20.86 -0.91 6.64
N CYS A 380 21.48 0.24 6.43
CA CYS A 380 22.41 0.82 7.39
C CYS A 380 21.73 1.37 8.66
N PHE A 381 20.57 2.04 8.50
CA PHE A 381 19.98 2.81 9.60
C PHE A 381 18.70 2.22 10.18
N GLN A 382 18.14 1.21 9.55
CA GLN A 382 16.91 0.62 10.04
C GLN A 382 17.15 -0.57 10.96
N LYS A 383 16.33 -0.62 12.02
CA LYS A 383 16.21 -1.82 12.84
C LYS A 383 15.62 -2.98 12.05
N PRO A 384 16.26 -4.16 12.06
CA PRO A 384 15.66 -5.38 11.54
C PRO A 384 14.29 -5.65 12.14
N TYR A 385 13.41 -6.32 11.41
CA TYR A 385 12.16 -6.81 11.98
C TYR A 385 12.47 -7.94 12.95
N GLU A 386 11.85 -7.91 14.11
CA GLU A 386 11.99 -8.94 15.14
C GLU A 386 10.78 -9.88 15.12
N ASP A 387 10.96 -11.07 15.68
CA ASP A 387 9.87 -12.00 15.88
C ASP A 387 8.80 -11.40 16.79
N SER A 388 7.54 -11.71 16.50
CA SER A 388 6.43 -11.31 17.36
C SER A 388 6.55 -11.98 18.72
N ARG A 389 6.20 -11.26 19.81
CA ARG A 389 6.02 -11.89 21.13
C ARG A 389 4.94 -12.98 21.16
N TYR A 390 4.13 -13.08 20.10
CA TYR A 390 3.08 -14.09 19.92
C TYR A 390 3.49 -15.20 18.93
N THR A 391 4.77 -15.31 18.55
CA THR A 391 5.23 -16.30 17.57
C THR A 391 4.85 -17.73 17.96
N ASP A 392 4.98 -18.10 19.23
CA ASP A 392 4.59 -19.43 19.71
C ASP A 392 3.07 -19.67 19.62
N ASP A 393 2.26 -18.65 19.93
CA ASP A 393 0.80 -18.71 19.73
C ASP A 393 0.45 -18.89 18.25
N PHE A 394 1.18 -18.22 17.34
CA PHE A 394 0.99 -18.35 15.89
C PHE A 394 1.33 -19.77 15.42
N ILE A 395 2.45 -20.33 15.88
CA ILE A 395 2.85 -21.72 15.58
C ILE A 395 1.79 -22.71 16.09
N ALA A 396 1.33 -22.55 17.33
CA ALA A 396 0.27 -23.38 17.88
C ALA A 396 -1.03 -23.28 17.08
N SER A 397 -1.39 -22.08 16.60
CA SER A 397 -2.56 -21.86 15.75
C SER A 397 -2.41 -22.53 14.39
N ILE A 398 -1.22 -22.45 13.76
CA ILE A 398 -0.92 -23.17 12.51
C ILE A 398 -1.13 -24.66 12.72
N ASN A 399 -0.48 -25.26 13.71
CA ASN A 399 -0.56 -26.70 13.99
C ASN A 399 -2.00 -27.17 14.23
N ARG A 400 -2.78 -26.36 14.96
CA ARG A 400 -4.18 -26.66 15.25
C ARG A 400 -5.06 -26.63 14.00
N ASN A 401 -4.76 -25.78 13.00
CA ASN A 401 -5.71 -25.43 11.95
C ASN A 401 -5.28 -25.83 10.54
N ILE A 402 -4.00 -26.12 10.28
CA ILE A 402 -3.46 -26.36 8.94
C ILE A 402 -4.11 -27.54 8.20
N HIS A 403 -4.50 -28.59 8.94
CA HIS A 403 -5.19 -29.77 8.39
C HIS A 403 -6.69 -29.80 8.71
N LYS A 404 -7.24 -28.76 9.36
CA LYS A 404 -8.68 -28.72 9.64
C LYS A 404 -9.47 -28.51 8.37
N THR A 405 -10.54 -29.28 8.23
CA THR A 405 -11.52 -29.09 7.15
C THR A 405 -12.31 -27.82 7.38
N ASN A 406 -12.70 -27.17 6.27
CA ASN A 406 -13.54 -25.97 6.33
C ASN A 406 -15.00 -26.36 6.54
N LEU A 407 -15.40 -26.50 7.81
CA LEU A 407 -16.78 -26.84 8.19
C LEU A 407 -17.81 -25.85 7.64
N LEU A 408 -17.44 -24.56 7.54
CA LEU A 408 -18.32 -23.55 6.95
C LEU A 408 -18.53 -23.79 5.45
N ALA A 409 -17.48 -24.18 4.71
CA ALA A 409 -17.62 -24.51 3.30
C ALA A 409 -18.51 -25.75 3.10
N ALA A 410 -18.36 -26.78 3.94
CA ALA A 410 -19.24 -27.94 3.93
C ALA A 410 -20.70 -27.53 4.19
N TYR A 411 -20.95 -26.76 5.25
CA TYR A 411 -22.28 -26.24 5.59
C TYR A 411 -22.90 -25.43 4.45
N VAL A 412 -22.12 -24.58 3.78
CA VAL A 412 -22.58 -23.77 2.63
C VAL A 412 -23.00 -24.65 1.45
N LEU A 413 -22.25 -25.72 1.18
CA LEU A 413 -22.54 -26.66 0.09
C LEU A 413 -23.75 -27.54 0.40
N GLU A 414 -23.79 -28.14 1.59
CA GLU A 414 -24.90 -29.00 2.06
C GLU A 414 -26.24 -28.26 2.03
N ASN A 415 -26.25 -27.00 2.48
CA ASN A 415 -27.46 -26.19 2.54
C ASN A 415 -27.72 -25.39 1.26
N ASN A 416 -26.94 -25.61 0.20
CA ASN A 416 -27.00 -24.88 -1.06
C ASN A 416 -27.06 -23.34 -0.88
N LEU A 417 -26.40 -22.82 0.16
CA LEU A 417 -26.42 -21.38 0.49
C LEU A 417 -25.78 -20.53 -0.63
N ASN A 418 -24.99 -21.15 -1.50
CA ASN A 418 -24.46 -20.55 -2.71
C ASN A 418 -25.53 -20.29 -3.80
N ARG A 419 -26.67 -20.98 -3.77
CA ARG A 419 -27.71 -20.97 -4.83
C ARG A 419 -29.01 -20.29 -4.42
N GLN A 420 -29.19 -19.96 -3.14
CA GLN A 420 -30.41 -19.33 -2.66
C GLN A 420 -30.53 -17.85 -3.09
N ARG A 421 -31.76 -17.41 -3.40
CA ARG A 421 -32.10 -15.99 -3.69
C ARG A 421 -32.38 -15.24 -2.38
N ALA A 422 -32.04 -13.95 -2.34
CA ALA A 422 -31.77 -13.21 -1.11
C ALA A 422 -32.91 -12.28 -0.64
N SER A 423 -33.04 -12.17 0.69
CA SER A 423 -33.66 -11.04 1.40
C SER A 423 -32.69 -10.62 2.52
N PHE A 424 -32.36 -9.33 2.58
CA PHE A 424 -31.44 -8.79 3.60
C PHE A 424 -32.17 -8.66 4.93
N ILE A 425 -31.46 -9.00 6.01
CA ILE A 425 -31.94 -8.81 7.38
C ILE A 425 -30.97 -7.85 8.07
N ARG A 426 -31.53 -6.87 8.79
CA ARG A 426 -30.76 -5.96 9.62
C ARG A 426 -30.50 -6.61 10.96
N LEU A 427 -29.27 -6.50 11.42
CA LEU A 427 -28.87 -6.94 12.74
C LEU A 427 -28.11 -5.80 13.42
N ASP A 428 -28.67 -5.35 14.54
CA ASP A 428 -28.05 -4.34 15.39
C ASP A 428 -27.40 -4.98 16.61
N ALA A 429 -26.55 -4.23 17.30
CA ALA A 429 -25.83 -4.67 18.49
C ALA A 429 -26.73 -5.04 19.69
N HIS A 430 -28.02 -4.72 19.65
CA HIS A 430 -29.00 -5.05 20.69
C HIS A 430 -29.82 -6.31 20.35
N ASN A 431 -29.57 -6.94 19.20
CA ASN A 431 -30.28 -8.15 18.82
C ASN A 431 -29.95 -9.30 19.79
N PRO A 432 -30.95 -9.95 20.42
CA PRO A 432 -30.72 -11.07 21.33
C PRO A 432 -29.94 -12.24 20.70
N GLU A 433 -30.03 -12.43 19.39
CA GLU A 433 -29.31 -13.49 18.65
C GLU A 433 -27.79 -13.31 18.61
N VAL A 434 -27.27 -12.15 19.02
CA VAL A 434 -25.83 -11.90 19.16
C VAL A 434 -25.40 -11.66 20.61
N SER A 435 -26.27 -11.96 21.57
CA SER A 435 -25.95 -11.85 23.00
C SER A 435 -24.85 -12.81 23.45
N ASP A 436 -24.64 -13.90 22.72
CA ASP A 436 -23.58 -14.89 22.95
C ASP A 436 -22.34 -14.67 22.05
N PHE A 437 -22.27 -13.54 21.33
CA PHE A 437 -21.15 -13.26 20.45
C PHE A 437 -19.85 -13.11 21.27
N PRO A 438 -18.76 -13.79 20.87
CA PRO A 438 -17.56 -13.86 21.71
C PRO A 438 -16.89 -12.49 21.87
N GLU A 439 -16.65 -12.10 23.13
CA GLU A 439 -15.84 -10.95 23.48
C GLU A 439 -14.37 -11.34 23.54
N LEU A 440 -13.58 -10.84 22.59
CA LEU A 440 -12.16 -11.10 22.50
C LEU A 440 -11.37 -9.86 22.95
N THR A 441 -10.31 -10.08 23.73
CA THR A 441 -9.39 -8.99 24.05
C THR A 441 -8.61 -8.56 22.81
N TYR A 442 -7.96 -7.40 22.86
CA TYR A 442 -7.10 -6.95 21.76
C TYR A 442 -5.96 -7.94 21.47
N GLU A 443 -5.43 -8.61 22.50
CA GLU A 443 -4.40 -9.63 22.34
C GLU A 443 -4.95 -10.89 21.66
N ASP A 444 -6.16 -11.31 22.03
CA ASP A 444 -6.84 -12.44 21.38
C ASP A 444 -7.09 -12.14 19.90
N LEU A 445 -7.48 -10.91 19.58
CA LEU A 445 -7.66 -10.47 18.19
C LEU A 445 -6.34 -10.47 17.40
N ILE A 446 -5.21 -10.12 18.02
CA ILE A 446 -3.88 -10.22 17.37
C ILE A 446 -3.54 -11.67 17.09
N LYS A 447 -3.77 -12.57 18.05
CA LYS A 447 -3.54 -14.01 17.92
C LYS A 447 -4.45 -14.62 16.85
N PHE A 448 -5.71 -14.20 16.80
CA PHE A 448 -6.71 -14.65 15.83
C PHE A 448 -6.38 -14.17 14.42
N ALA A 449 -6.05 -12.89 14.25
CA ALA A 449 -5.74 -12.29 12.95
C ALA A 449 -4.30 -12.56 12.48
N ILE A 450 -3.48 -13.19 13.33
CA ILE A 450 -2.04 -13.46 13.11
C ILE A 450 -1.30 -12.16 12.76
N GLY A 451 -1.54 -11.12 13.58
CA GLY A 451 -0.90 -9.82 13.42
C GLY A 451 -1.85 -8.64 13.59
N THR A 452 -1.28 -7.44 13.50
CA THR A 452 -1.99 -6.18 13.80
C THR A 452 -2.60 -5.50 12.57
N TYR A 453 -2.25 -5.94 11.35
CA TYR A 453 -2.63 -5.25 10.12
C TYR A 453 -4.15 -5.15 9.95
N HIS A 454 -4.87 -6.27 10.02
CA HIS A 454 -6.32 -6.29 9.91
C HIS A 454 -7.01 -5.47 11.02
N LEU A 455 -6.44 -5.46 12.22
CA LEU A 455 -6.97 -4.71 13.36
C LEU A 455 -6.84 -3.20 13.20
N LYS A 456 -5.79 -2.72 12.51
CA LYS A 456 -5.64 -1.28 12.20
C LYS A 456 -6.76 -0.77 11.30
N ILE A 457 -7.26 -1.60 10.38
CA ILE A 457 -8.34 -1.26 9.45
C ILE A 457 -9.71 -1.45 10.10
N ALA A 458 -9.82 -2.36 11.08
CA ALA A 458 -11.07 -2.68 11.76
C ALA A 458 -11.79 -1.44 12.33
N ARG A 459 -11.06 -0.45 12.85
CA ARG A 459 -11.69 0.80 13.36
C ARG A 459 -12.44 1.57 12.27
N SER A 460 -11.85 1.69 11.08
CA SER A 460 -12.49 2.38 9.95
C SER A 460 -13.74 1.63 9.50
N TYR A 461 -13.61 0.30 9.37
CA TYR A 461 -14.74 -0.59 9.08
C TYR A 461 -15.86 -0.43 10.12
N CYS A 462 -15.50 -0.41 11.42
CA CYS A 462 -16.50 -0.25 12.45
C CYS A 462 -17.22 1.10 12.38
N SER A 463 -16.51 2.17 12.01
CA SER A 463 -17.13 3.49 11.87
C SER A 463 -18.13 3.56 10.73
N GLU A 464 -17.91 2.83 9.63
CA GLU A 464 -18.87 2.77 8.51
C GLU A 464 -20.17 2.09 8.91
N HIS A 465 -20.10 1.14 9.86
CA HIS A 465 -21.23 0.38 10.38
C HIS A 465 -21.86 1.02 11.63
N THR A 466 -21.30 2.10 12.15
CA THR A 466 -21.87 2.81 13.30
C THR A 466 -22.75 3.95 12.80
N LYS A 467 -24.06 3.88 13.02
CA LYS A 467 -25.00 4.93 12.63
C LYS A 467 -24.80 6.20 13.47
N ARG A 468 -25.45 7.31 13.06
CA ARG A 468 -25.51 8.57 13.85
C ARG A 468 -26.03 8.38 15.27
N THR A 469 -26.81 7.32 15.51
CA THR A 469 -27.33 6.92 16.83
C THR A 469 -26.26 6.30 17.74
N GLY A 470 -25.06 6.01 17.24
CA GLY A 470 -24.00 5.32 17.97
C GLY A 470 -24.15 3.80 17.99
N VAL A 471 -25.22 3.26 17.42
CA VAL A 471 -25.48 1.81 17.35
C VAL A 471 -24.76 1.22 16.15
N TYR A 472 -24.02 0.14 16.40
CA TYR A 472 -23.39 -0.66 15.38
C TYR A 472 -24.43 -1.53 14.67
N GLU A 473 -24.53 -1.38 13.36
CA GLU A 473 -25.48 -2.12 12.53
C GLU A 473 -24.81 -2.75 11.32
N ILE A 474 -25.16 -4.00 11.08
CA ILE A 474 -24.75 -4.77 9.93
C ILE A 474 -25.98 -5.27 9.17
N GLU A 475 -25.92 -5.14 7.84
CA GLU A 475 -26.86 -5.83 6.96
C GLU A 475 -26.15 -7.11 6.51
N TYR A 476 -26.66 -8.27 6.93
CA TYR A 476 -26.11 -9.54 6.52
C TYR A 476 -27.08 -10.28 5.61
N LEU A 477 -26.51 -11.12 4.74
CA LEU A 477 -27.23 -12.02 3.86
C LEU A 477 -27.17 -13.43 4.46
N PRO A 478 -28.19 -13.87 5.22
CA PRO A 478 -28.16 -15.18 5.86
C PRO A 478 -27.99 -16.32 4.85
N LYS A 479 -28.47 -16.10 3.62
CA LYS A 479 -28.63 -17.09 2.55
C LYS A 479 -27.62 -16.94 1.39
N LYS A 480 -26.46 -16.30 1.58
CA LYS A 480 -25.40 -16.16 0.55
C LYS A 480 -24.05 -16.73 1.03
N PRO A 481 -23.20 -17.21 0.10
CA PRO A 481 -21.91 -17.82 0.44
C PRO A 481 -20.89 -16.78 0.92
N ASN A 482 -20.90 -15.58 0.34
CA ASN A 482 -20.32 -14.39 0.97
C ASN A 482 -21.48 -13.59 1.58
N LYS A 483 -21.55 -13.60 2.92
CA LYS A 483 -22.59 -12.89 3.68
C LYS A 483 -22.52 -11.36 3.55
N TRP A 484 -21.44 -10.87 2.93
CA TRP A 484 -21.03 -9.48 2.80
C TRP A 484 -20.73 -9.16 1.33
N GLY A 485 -21.22 -8.03 0.82
CA GLY A 485 -20.90 -7.58 -0.54
C GLY A 485 -21.74 -6.38 -0.99
N PHE A 486 -21.31 -5.76 -2.09
CA PHE A 486 -22.08 -4.71 -2.75
C PHE A 486 -23.21 -5.32 -3.59
N LYS A 487 -24.43 -4.79 -3.46
CA LYS A 487 -25.53 -5.18 -4.35
C LYS A 487 -25.48 -4.29 -5.59
N LEU A 488 -25.54 -4.89 -6.78
CA LEU A 488 -25.68 -4.17 -8.04
C LEU A 488 -27.00 -4.54 -8.69
N HIS A 489 -27.76 -3.53 -9.11
CA HIS A 489 -28.84 -3.71 -10.06
C HIS A 489 -28.33 -3.34 -11.45
N VAL A 490 -28.52 -4.22 -12.43
CA VAL A 490 -27.96 -4.06 -13.79
C VAL A 490 -29.09 -4.18 -14.80
N LEU A 491 -29.12 -3.27 -15.77
CA LEU A 491 -29.90 -3.35 -17.00
C LEU A 491 -29.03 -3.97 -18.08
N CYS A 492 -29.45 -5.12 -18.60
CA CYS A 492 -28.77 -5.83 -19.68
C CYS A 492 -29.68 -6.05 -20.88
N ASP A 493 -29.09 -6.27 -22.06
CA ASP A 493 -29.81 -6.80 -23.21
C ASP A 493 -29.78 -8.34 -23.27
N LEU A 494 -30.48 -8.90 -24.26
CA LEU A 494 -30.57 -10.34 -24.50
C LEU A 494 -29.24 -10.99 -24.94
N MET A 495 -28.27 -10.19 -25.38
CA MET A 495 -26.91 -10.66 -25.73
C MET A 495 -25.96 -10.63 -24.54
N GLY A 496 -26.44 -10.21 -23.36
CA GLY A 496 -25.68 -10.17 -22.12
C GLY A 496 -24.85 -8.90 -21.94
N HIS A 497 -25.01 -7.87 -22.78
CA HIS A 497 -24.33 -6.60 -22.57
C HIS A 497 -25.00 -5.80 -21.45
N ALA A 498 -24.21 -5.36 -20.48
CA ALA A 498 -24.65 -4.48 -19.42
C ALA A 498 -24.68 -3.03 -19.91
N HIS A 499 -25.87 -2.47 -20.09
CA HIS A 499 -26.08 -1.09 -20.56
C HIS A 499 -26.00 -0.08 -19.42
N LYS A 500 -26.40 -0.48 -18.22
CA LYS A 500 -26.40 0.39 -17.04
C LYS A 500 -26.37 -0.42 -15.77
N PHE A 501 -25.70 0.06 -14.74
CA PHE A 501 -25.78 -0.51 -13.41
C PHE A 501 -25.89 0.57 -12.34
N LYS A 502 -26.45 0.18 -11.20
CA LYS A 502 -26.49 0.99 -9.99
C LYS A 502 -26.00 0.15 -8.81
N VAL A 503 -24.99 0.67 -8.13
CA VAL A 503 -24.48 0.11 -6.88
C VAL A 503 -25.40 0.54 -5.75
N TYR A 504 -25.81 -0.42 -4.94
CA TYR A 504 -26.63 -0.24 -3.77
C TYR A 504 -25.74 -0.29 -2.52
N TYR A 505 -25.81 0.76 -1.71
CA TYR A 505 -25.23 0.81 -0.37
C TYR A 505 -26.34 1.12 0.64
N SER A 506 -26.21 0.57 1.85
CA SER A 506 -27.25 0.69 2.88
C SER A 506 -27.58 2.16 3.16
N GLY A 507 -28.88 2.49 3.20
CA GLY A 507 -29.36 3.84 3.56
C GLY A 507 -29.86 4.75 2.43
N GLN A 508 -29.69 4.40 1.14
CA GLN A 508 -30.06 5.30 0.01
C GLN A 508 -31.21 4.82 -0.89
N LEU A 509 -32.23 4.18 -0.31
CA LEU A 509 -33.36 3.71 -1.13
C LEU A 509 -34.15 4.85 -1.81
N ASN A 510 -34.19 6.06 -1.25
CA ASN A 510 -35.13 7.10 -1.69
C ASN A 510 -34.55 8.51 -1.92
N SER A 511 -33.22 8.71 -1.93
CA SER A 511 -32.65 10.06 -2.04
C SER A 511 -32.53 10.63 -3.48
N GLU A 512 -32.57 9.80 -4.53
CA GLU A 512 -32.45 10.23 -5.94
C GLU A 512 -33.78 10.14 -6.72
N LYS A 513 -34.82 10.84 -6.26
CA LYS A 513 -36.10 10.94 -6.98
C LYS A 513 -36.13 12.20 -7.84
N LEU A 514 -36.42 12.09 -9.13
CA LEU A 514 -36.70 13.27 -9.96
C LEU A 514 -38.10 13.82 -9.60
N PRO A 515 -38.33 15.14 -9.70
CA PRO A 515 -39.61 15.76 -9.31
C PRO A 515 -40.83 15.11 -9.97
N ASP A 516 -40.65 14.62 -11.21
CA ASP A 516 -41.73 14.13 -12.07
C ASP A 516 -41.95 12.61 -11.98
N GLU A 517 -41.19 11.90 -11.15
CA GLU A 517 -41.32 10.45 -11.02
C GLU A 517 -42.33 10.07 -9.91
N PRO A 518 -43.18 9.05 -10.11
CA PRO A 518 -44.00 8.51 -9.03
C PRO A 518 -43.11 7.79 -8.00
N ASP A 519 -43.52 7.79 -6.73
CA ASP A 519 -42.91 6.89 -5.75
C ASP A 519 -43.57 5.51 -5.87
N LEU A 520 -42.78 4.54 -6.32
CA LEU A 520 -43.22 3.16 -6.60
C LEU A 520 -42.63 2.18 -5.58
N GLY A 521 -42.12 2.68 -4.46
CA GLY A 521 -41.45 1.92 -3.43
C GLY A 521 -39.99 1.59 -3.75
N ALA A 522 -39.31 1.00 -2.78
CA ALA A 522 -37.86 0.75 -2.78
C ALA A 522 -37.34 0.09 -4.08
N THR A 523 -38.01 -0.98 -4.54
CA THR A 523 -37.59 -1.74 -5.73
C THR A 523 -38.09 -1.13 -7.03
N GLY A 524 -39.33 -0.62 -7.07
CA GLY A 524 -39.89 0.07 -8.23
C GLY A 524 -39.11 1.32 -8.62
N ASN A 525 -38.69 2.11 -7.63
CA ASN A 525 -37.88 3.31 -7.85
C ASN A 525 -36.50 2.97 -8.44
N VAL A 526 -35.94 1.80 -8.16
CA VAL A 526 -34.67 1.35 -8.75
C VAL A 526 -34.84 0.97 -10.22
N VAL A 527 -35.94 0.30 -10.57
CA VAL A 527 -36.26 -0.05 -11.97
C VAL A 527 -36.43 1.21 -12.81
N VAL A 528 -37.23 2.18 -12.34
CA VAL A 528 -37.40 3.47 -13.05
C VAL A 528 -36.07 4.19 -13.23
N ARG A 529 -35.21 4.20 -12.21
CA ARG A 529 -33.85 4.79 -12.27
C ARG A 529 -32.96 4.13 -13.32
N LEU A 530 -32.99 2.81 -13.42
CA LEU A 530 -32.22 2.08 -14.43
C LEU A 530 -32.73 2.36 -15.84
N LEU A 531 -34.04 2.54 -15.99
CA LEU A 531 -34.66 2.85 -17.29
C LEU A 531 -34.56 4.33 -17.70
N ARG A 532 -34.00 5.22 -16.85
CA ARG A 532 -33.67 6.59 -17.27
C ARG A 532 -32.66 6.55 -18.42
N GLY A 533 -33.13 6.81 -19.64
CA GLY A 533 -32.35 6.72 -20.88
C GLY A 533 -32.86 5.68 -21.88
N VAL A 534 -33.78 4.79 -21.49
CA VAL A 534 -34.46 3.88 -22.42
C VAL A 534 -35.52 4.69 -23.21
N PRO A 535 -35.49 4.65 -24.55
CA PRO A 535 -36.47 5.37 -25.37
C PRO A 535 -37.91 4.95 -25.05
N LYS A 536 -38.79 5.92 -24.86
CA LYS A 536 -40.21 5.69 -24.56
C LYS A 536 -41.01 5.48 -25.84
N ARG A 537 -42.05 4.64 -25.79
CA ARG A 537 -42.97 4.35 -26.92
C ARG A 537 -42.30 3.74 -28.16
N GLN A 538 -41.19 3.04 -27.98
CA GLN A 538 -40.48 2.32 -29.03
C GLN A 538 -40.63 0.78 -28.93
N ASN A 539 -41.66 0.32 -28.21
CA ASN A 539 -41.94 -1.12 -27.99
C ASN A 539 -40.79 -1.91 -27.33
N HIS A 540 -39.97 -1.26 -26.50
CA HIS A 540 -39.03 -1.99 -25.65
C HIS A 540 -39.78 -2.83 -24.61
N ILE A 541 -39.36 -4.09 -24.47
CA ILE A 541 -39.86 -5.03 -23.47
C ILE A 541 -38.80 -5.19 -22.39
N ILE A 542 -39.13 -4.81 -21.16
CA ILE A 542 -38.25 -4.95 -20.00
C ILE A 542 -38.70 -6.13 -19.16
N PHE A 543 -37.76 -7.02 -18.88
CA PHE A 543 -37.96 -8.13 -17.95
C PHE A 543 -37.31 -7.82 -16.62
N PHE A 544 -38.05 -8.06 -15.53
CA PHE A 544 -37.54 -7.98 -14.17
C PHE A 544 -38.08 -9.15 -13.35
N ASP A 545 -37.40 -9.44 -12.25
CA ASP A 545 -37.73 -10.55 -11.37
C ASP A 545 -38.92 -10.25 -10.46
N ASN A 546 -39.47 -11.29 -9.83
CA ASN A 546 -40.56 -11.18 -8.86
C ASN A 546 -40.26 -10.17 -7.73
N PHE A 547 -38.99 -9.98 -7.37
CA PHE A 547 -38.59 -9.05 -6.31
C PHE A 547 -38.80 -7.58 -6.70
N CYS A 548 -38.70 -7.26 -8.00
CA CYS A 548 -38.93 -5.93 -8.52
C CYS A 548 -40.36 -5.70 -9.04
N THR A 549 -41.20 -6.74 -9.08
CA THR A 549 -42.55 -6.68 -9.66
C THR A 549 -43.56 -6.07 -8.68
N SER A 550 -44.21 -4.97 -9.09
CA SER A 550 -45.37 -4.40 -8.40
C SER A 550 -46.39 -3.86 -9.40
N LEU A 551 -47.68 -3.91 -9.06
CA LEU A 551 -48.75 -3.38 -9.92
C LEU A 551 -48.56 -1.89 -10.23
N PRO A 552 -48.20 -1.01 -9.26
CA PRO A 552 -47.92 0.40 -9.54
C PRO A 552 -46.77 0.60 -10.54
N LEU A 553 -45.71 -0.23 -10.46
CA LEU A 553 -44.59 -0.16 -11.40
C LEU A 553 -45.02 -0.55 -12.82
N VAL A 554 -45.74 -1.65 -12.98
CA VAL A 554 -46.25 -2.11 -14.29
C VAL A 554 -47.13 -1.04 -14.94
N VAL A 555 -48.04 -0.43 -14.17
CA VAL A 555 -48.90 0.66 -14.66
C VAL A 555 -48.06 1.89 -15.04
N SER A 556 -47.05 2.24 -14.25
CA SER A 556 -46.16 3.38 -14.54
C SER A 556 -45.35 3.16 -15.83
N LEU A 557 -44.86 1.95 -16.08
CA LEU A 557 -44.10 1.62 -17.29
C LEU A 557 -45.01 1.59 -18.52
N ALA A 558 -46.21 1.03 -18.40
CA ALA A 558 -47.21 1.04 -19.48
C ALA A 558 -47.59 2.47 -19.89
N LYS A 559 -47.80 3.38 -18.93
CA LYS A 559 -48.03 4.81 -19.21
C LYS A 559 -46.83 5.48 -19.89
N ALA A 560 -45.62 5.02 -19.63
CA ALA A 560 -44.41 5.48 -20.31
C ALA A 560 -44.20 4.84 -21.70
N GLY A 561 -45.08 3.95 -22.14
CA GLY A 561 -44.96 3.22 -23.41
C GLY A 561 -43.82 2.20 -23.41
N ILE A 562 -43.51 1.65 -22.23
CA ILE A 562 -42.54 0.56 -22.03
C ILE A 562 -43.33 -0.68 -21.64
N HIS A 563 -43.18 -1.76 -22.39
CA HIS A 563 -43.82 -3.04 -22.08
C HIS A 563 -42.99 -3.76 -21.01
N SER A 564 -43.66 -4.41 -20.06
CA SER A 564 -42.99 -5.16 -19.00
C SER A 564 -43.45 -6.60 -18.95
N GLY A 565 -42.50 -7.54 -18.84
CA GLY A 565 -42.76 -8.96 -18.62
C GLY A 565 -42.16 -9.42 -17.29
N ASN A 566 -42.83 -10.34 -16.61
CA ASN A 566 -42.27 -10.98 -15.42
C ASN A 566 -41.49 -12.24 -15.82
N CYS A 567 -40.25 -12.38 -15.34
CA CYS A 567 -39.55 -13.66 -15.41
C CYS A 567 -40.07 -14.59 -14.32
N ALA A 568 -41.16 -15.31 -14.61
CA ALA A 568 -41.68 -16.35 -13.73
C ALA A 568 -40.70 -17.55 -13.69
N THR A 569 -39.88 -17.63 -12.65
CA THR A 569 -39.45 -18.95 -12.13
C THR A 569 -40.54 -19.43 -11.20
N LYS A 570 -41.15 -20.59 -11.50
CA LYS A 570 -42.18 -21.26 -10.68
C LYS A 570 -41.90 -21.03 -9.18
N GLN A 571 -42.76 -20.26 -8.54
CA GLN A 571 -42.99 -20.41 -7.12
C GLN A 571 -44.04 -21.51 -7.04
N ASP A 572 -43.62 -22.70 -6.61
CA ASP A 572 -44.55 -23.76 -6.28
C ASP A 572 -45.52 -23.21 -5.22
N THR A 573 -46.81 -23.23 -5.58
CA THR A 573 -47.91 -23.06 -4.65
C THR A 573 -48.03 -24.32 -3.78
N LYS A 574 -47.92 -24.10 -2.47
CA LYS A 574 -48.04 -25.03 -1.32
C LYS A 574 -46.82 -25.88 -0.99
#